data_AF-A0A356XH51-F1
#
_entry.id   AF-A0A356XH51-F1
#
_cell.length_a   1.000
_cell.length_b   1.000
_cell.length_c   1.000
_cell.angle_alpha   90.00
_cell.angle_beta   90.00
_cell.angle_gamma   90.00
#
_symmetry.space_group_name_H-M   'P 1'
#
loop_
_entity.id
_entity.type
_entity.pdbx_description
1 polymer ?
#
loop_
_entity_poly.entity_id
_entity_poly.type
_entity_poly.pdbx_seq_one_letter_code
_entity_poly.pdbx_strand_id
1 'polypeptide(L)' 'MDSFFTKRTCDQCGGDLKSGRTMSAFSTACICIPCSEQEKADPEYQKAKQAEQAEIKRGNYNYSGLRGDKR' A
#
# COMPACT_ATOMS: atom_id res chain seq x y z
N MET A 1 7.48 -3.85 16.15
CA MET A 1 6.15 -4.49 16.17
C MET A 1 5.29 -3.83 15.11
N ASP A 2 5.05 -4.52 14.00
CA ASP A 2 4.20 -4.04 12.91
C ASP A 2 2.75 -3.93 13.40
N SER A 3 2.30 -2.70 13.59
CA SER A 3 0.95 -2.40 14.08
C SER A 3 -0.14 -2.67 13.04
N PHE A 4 0.20 -3.29 11.91
CA PHE A 4 -0.72 -3.64 10.85
C PHE A 4 -1.88 -4.52 11.37
N PHE A 5 -1.59 -5.45 12.28
CA PHE A 5 -2.62 -6.34 12.83
C PHE A 5 -3.44 -5.72 13.97
N THR A 6 -2.91 -4.71 14.66
CA THR A 6 -3.58 -4.03 15.77
C THR A 6 -4.28 -2.74 15.34
N LYS A 7 -3.91 -2.17 14.18
CA LYS A 7 -4.54 -0.97 13.62
C LYS A 7 -6.00 -1.22 13.31
N ARG A 8 -6.82 -0.32 13.84
CA ARG A 8 -8.28 -0.30 13.67
C ARG A 8 -8.73 0.78 12.70
N THR A 9 -7.85 1.71 12.34
CA THR A 9 -8.15 2.87 11.51
C THR A 9 -7.18 2.97 10.34
N CYS A 10 -7.69 3.45 9.21
CA CYS A 10 -6.96 3.68 7.97
C CYS A 10 -5.98 4.86 8.13
N ASP A 11 -4.74 4.70 7.66
CA ASP A 11 -3.73 5.77 7.67
C ASP A 11 -4.04 6.94 6.71
N GLN A 12 -4.84 6.69 5.67
CA GLN A 12 -5.19 7.68 4.65
C GLN A 12 -6.45 8.47 5.03
N CYS A 13 -7.54 7.77 5.36
CA CYS A 13 -8.84 8.39 5.58
C CYS A 13 -9.30 8.41 7.04
N GLY A 14 -8.59 7.72 7.93
CA GLY A 14 -9.00 7.57 9.34
C GLY A 14 -10.19 6.62 9.57
N GLY A 15 -10.80 6.07 8.52
CA GLY A 15 -11.97 5.19 8.63
C GLY A 15 -11.65 3.82 9.25
N ASP A 16 -12.68 3.15 9.76
CA ASP A 16 -12.56 1.83 10.39
C ASP A 16 -12.09 0.74 9.41
N LEU A 17 -11.09 -0.04 9.84
CA LEU A 17 -10.53 -1.18 9.13
C LEU A 17 -11.25 -2.51 9.41
N LYS A 18 -12.38 -2.47 10.14
CA LYS A 18 -13.15 -3.67 10.52
C LYS A 18 -13.69 -4.46 9.33
N SER A 19 -14.07 -3.75 8.25
CA SER A 19 -14.59 -4.37 7.02
C SER A 19 -13.50 -5.01 6.17
N GLY A 20 -12.25 -4.62 6.38
CA GLY A 20 -11.10 -5.11 5.64
C GLY A 20 -10.00 -4.07 5.57
N ARG A 21 -8.76 -4.55 5.69
CA ARG A 21 -7.55 -3.74 5.58
C ARG A 21 -6.62 -4.35 4.54
N THR A 22 -5.88 -3.49 3.88
CA THR A 22 -4.83 -3.87 2.94
C THR A 22 -3.65 -2.91 3.07
N MET A 23 -2.50 -3.29 2.54
CA MET A 23 -1.40 -2.35 2.35
C MET A 23 -1.62 -1.58 1.04
N SER A 24 -1.17 -0.33 1.02
CA SER A 24 -1.13 0.50 -0.18
C SER A 24 -0.20 -0.13 -1.24
N ALA A 25 -0.52 0.06 -2.52
CA ALA A 25 0.40 -0.35 -3.59
C ALA A 25 1.53 0.66 -3.83
N PHE A 26 1.38 1.87 -3.30
CA PHE A 26 2.36 2.94 -3.44
C PHE A 26 3.30 3.03 -2.25
N SER A 27 2.90 2.49 -1.09
CA SER A 27 3.63 2.61 0.18
C SER A 27 3.30 1.44 1.11
N THR A 28 4.01 1.31 2.22
CA THR A 28 3.73 0.30 3.26
C THR A 28 2.59 0.70 4.22
N ALA A 29 1.81 1.73 3.91
CA ALA A 29 0.73 2.23 4.75
C ALA A 29 -0.46 1.25 4.82
N CYS A 30 -1.11 1.17 5.99
CA CYS A 30 -2.31 0.36 6.19
C CYS A 30 -3.55 1.16 5.83
N ILE A 31 -4.23 0.75 4.77
CA ILE A 31 -5.41 1.42 4.25
C ILE A 31 -6.62 0.52 4.25
N CYS A 32 -7.81 1.13 4.24
CA CYS A 32 -9.06 0.41 4.08
C CYS A 32 -9.26 -0.01 2.62
N ILE A 33 -10.11 -1.03 2.40
CA ILE A 33 -10.47 -1.49 1.05
C ILE A 33 -10.90 -0.34 0.11
N PRO A 34 -11.78 0.61 0.48
CA PRO A 34 -12.18 1.67 -0.44
C PRO A 34 -11.03 2.61 -0.82
N CYS A 35 -10.10 2.92 0.09
CA CYS A 35 -8.90 3.67 -0.26
C CYS A 35 -8.02 2.90 -1.25
N SER A 36 -7.91 1.57 -1.11
CA SER A 36 -7.17 0.74 -2.06
C SER A 36 -7.84 0.66 -3.43
N GLU A 37 -9.17 0.66 -3.49
CA GLU A 37 -9.90 0.71 -4.75
C GLU A 37 -9.72 2.07 -5.45
N GLN A 38 -9.69 3.17 -4.69
CA GLN A 38 -9.34 4.48 -5.23
C GLN A 38 -7.91 4.51 -5.76
N GLU A 39 -6.96 3.90 -5.03
CA GLU A 39 -5.59 3.74 -5.51
C GLU A 39 -5.57 2.93 -6.81
N LYS A 40 -6.32 1.83 -6.93
CA LYS A 40 -6.39 1.01 -8.16
C LYS A 40 -6.96 1.76 -9.36
N ALA A 41 -7.85 2.72 -9.13
CA ALA A 41 -8.40 3.57 -10.17
C ALA A 41 -7.39 4.62 -10.67
N ASP A 42 -6.32 4.88 -9.91
CA ASP A 42 -5.30 5.85 -10.28
C ASP A 42 -4.41 5.30 -11.43
N PRO A 43 -4.15 6.10 -12.49
CA PRO A 43 -3.30 5.68 -13.60
C PRO A 43 -1.85 5.37 -13.18
N GLU A 44 -1.38 5.88 -12.03
CA GLU A 44 -0.07 5.55 -11.49
C GLU A 44 -0.03 4.17 -10.81
N TYR A 45 -1.18 3.55 -10.50
CA TYR A 45 -1.23 2.26 -9.82
C TYR A 45 -0.54 1.15 -10.60
N GLN A 46 -0.78 1.12 -11.92
CA GLN A 46 -0.09 0.18 -12.80
C GLN A 46 1.43 0.42 -12.79
N LYS A 47 1.88 1.68 -12.76
CA LYS A 47 3.31 2.00 -12.67
C LYS A 47 3.90 1.51 -11.35
N ALA A 48 3.19 1.70 -10.24
CA ALA A 48 3.63 1.24 -8.92
C ALA A 48 3.75 -0.29 -8.87
N LYS A 49 2.74 -1.00 -9.39
CA LYS A 49 2.77 -2.46 -9.52
C LYS A 49 3.90 -2.95 -10.42
N GLN A 50 4.14 -2.28 -11.54
CA GLN A 50 5.24 -2.64 -12.45
C GLN A 50 6.61 -2.43 -11.81
N ALA A 51 6.80 -1.33 -11.07
CA ALA A 51 8.04 -1.08 -10.35
C ALA A 51 8.29 -2.14 -9.27
N GLU A 52 7.27 -2.46 -8.47
CA GLU A 52 7.32 -3.55 -7.49
C GLU A 52 7.66 -4.89 -8.15
N GLN A 53 6.98 -5.23 -9.26
CA GLN A 53 7.25 -6.47 -9.99
C GLN A 53 8.66 -6.51 -10.60
N ALA A 54 9.20 -5.38 -11.05
CA ALA A 54 10.56 -5.30 -11.57
C ALA A 54 11.59 -5.55 -10.47
N GLU A 55 11.38 -4.99 -9.29
CA GLU A 55 12.24 -5.19 -8.11
C GLU A 55 12.13 -6.62 -7.59
N ILE A 56 10.92 -7.19 -7.50
CA ILE A 56 10.72 -8.61 -7.17
C ILE A 56 11.45 -9.53 -8.16
N LYS A 57 11.38 -9.23 -9.47
CA LYS A 57 12.11 -9.99 -10.50
C LYS A 57 13.63 -9.89 -10.34
N ARG A 58 14.13 -8.79 -9.77
CA ARG A 58 15.56 -8.61 -9.43
C ARG A 58 15.95 -9.30 -8.12
N GLY A 59 15.00 -9.91 -7.41
CA GLY A 59 15.20 -10.53 -6.11
C GLY A 59 15.04 -9.56 -4.93
N ASN A 60 14.57 -8.34 -5.16
CA ASN A 60 14.30 -7.35 -4.13
C ASN A 60 12.81 -7.40 -3.72
N TYR A 61 12.51 -8.18 -2.69
CA TYR A 61 11.17 -8.32 -2.13
C TYR A 61 10.80 -7.24 -1.10
N ASN A 62 11.75 -6.36 -0.74
CA ASN A 62 11.57 -5.28 0.24
C ASN A 62 11.34 -3.91 -0.42
N TYR A 63 10.73 -3.90 -1.61
CA TYR A 63 10.43 -2.65 -2.29
C TYR A 63 9.39 -1.84 -1.50
N SER A 64 9.75 -0.61 -1.11
CA SER A 64 8.92 0.24 -0.25
C SER A 64 7.69 0.84 -0.96
N GLY A 65 7.55 0.58 -2.26
CA GLY A 65 6.50 1.14 -3.12
C GLY A 65 6.98 2.39 -3.87
N LEU A 66 6.21 2.81 -4.88
CA LEU A 66 6.58 3.91 -5.77
C LEU A 66 6.61 5.29 -5.08
N ARG A 67 5.89 5.44 -3.96
CA ARG A 67 5.91 6.61 -3.07
C ARG A 67 6.51 6.28 -1.70
N GLY A 68 7.09 5.09 -1.54
CA GLY A 68 7.78 4.67 -0.33
C GLY A 68 9.15 5.30 -0.25
N ASP A 69 9.27 6.26 0.66
CA ASP A 69 10.50 6.89 1.15
C ASP A 69 11.29 7.74 0.13
N LYS A 70 10.95 9.03 0.08
CA LYS A 70 11.98 10.05 -0.02
C LYS A 70 12.12 10.74 1.33
N ARG A 71 12.89 10.10 2.22
CA ARG A 71 13.76 10.72 3.22
C ARG A 71 13.12 11.37 4.45
#